data_AF-A0A6C0FV43-F1
#
_entry.id   AF-A0A6C0FV43-F1
#
_cell.length_a   1.000
_cell.length_b   1.000
_cell.length_c   1.000
_cell.angle_alpha   90.00
_cell.angle_beta   90.00
_cell.angle_gamma   90.00
#
_symmetry.space_group_name_H-M   'P 1'
#
loop_
_entity.id
_entity.type
_entity.pdbx_description
1 polymer ?
#
loop_
_entity_poly.entity_id
_entity_poly.type
_entity_poly.pdbx_seq_one_letter_code
_entity_poly.pdbx_strand_id
1 'polypeptide(L)'
;MINMTWLGDKVPNYGSRVRNGKTYTPIVIVNHISAGTLSSMDNWFRNPAAEASSHFGIGRDGTIHQYVRLENAAWTQGLTADAIPRATAPIIRQMGVNPNLYCISKEHEGYGSNGGDGTLTEPQFWASVWLDKYIQSEVERNWRYRIIFGPQTVIGHFQVDPIRKPFCPGPAFPWARTYSELAIAENMDLDHYEERVHYMMDDASKYAEAFAVVERIKDLGGKLTDLKWGASAEMKLLWLAPLLPSINYQGDVTAAGIAERVLELGDTAMGAGTWQMEAVRKLLLLFPLMREKGLL
;
A
#
# COMPACT_ATOMS: atom_id res chain seq x y z
N MET A 1 4.50 12.69 -9.71
CA MET A 1 5.36 13.39 -8.74
C MET A 1 4.74 13.18 -7.40
N ILE A 2 5.46 12.57 -6.45
CA ILE A 2 4.95 12.41 -5.10
C ILE A 2 4.73 13.81 -4.51
N ASN A 3 3.50 14.11 -4.11
CA ASN A 3 3.15 15.41 -3.54
C ASN A 3 3.07 15.29 -2.01
N MET A 4 4.15 15.69 -1.32
CA MET A 4 4.20 15.77 0.13
C MET A 4 4.16 17.23 0.59
N THR A 5 3.17 17.58 1.41
CA THR A 5 2.99 18.93 1.96
C THR A 5 3.22 18.95 3.47
N TRP A 6 4.03 19.91 3.95
CA TRP A 6 4.19 20.16 5.38
C TRP A 6 3.01 20.96 5.94
N LEU A 7 2.35 20.43 6.98
CA LEU A 7 1.23 21.07 7.70
C LEU A 7 1.49 21.23 9.20
N GLY A 8 2.68 20.86 9.68
CA GLY A 8 2.97 20.75 11.11
C GLY A 8 2.99 22.06 11.89
N ASP A 9 3.06 23.22 11.22
CA ASP A 9 3.00 24.55 11.88
C ASP A 9 1.71 24.74 12.68
N LYS A 10 0.66 23.98 12.36
CA LYS A 10 -0.66 24.05 13.00
C LYS A 10 -0.99 22.84 13.86
N VAL A 11 -0.06 21.90 14.06
CA VAL A 11 -0.31 20.64 14.80
C VAL A 11 0.42 20.69 16.15
N PRO A 12 -0.27 20.94 17.28
CA PRO A 12 0.39 21.20 18.56
C PRO A 12 0.77 19.93 19.35
N ASN A 13 0.16 18.80 19.04
CA ASN A 13 0.22 17.59 19.86
C ASN A 13 1.42 16.71 19.50
N TYR A 14 2.60 17.03 20.03
CA TYR A 14 3.78 16.17 19.92
C TYR A 14 4.70 16.38 21.12
N GLY A 15 5.61 15.43 21.34
CA GLY A 15 6.59 15.50 22.42
C GLY A 15 8.01 15.26 21.95
N SER A 16 8.97 15.45 22.86
CA SER A 16 10.33 14.99 22.64
C SER A 16 10.38 13.46 22.58
N ARG A 17 11.29 12.90 21.76
CA ARG A 17 11.68 11.48 21.84
C ARG A 17 12.60 11.17 23.02
N VAL A 18 12.85 12.13 23.92
CA VAL A 18 13.65 11.94 25.13
C VAL A 18 12.75 11.52 26.30
N ARG A 19 13.11 10.44 26.98
CA ARG A 19 12.50 10.03 28.25
C ARG A 19 13.58 9.61 29.23
N ASN A 20 13.55 10.17 30.44
CA ASN A 20 14.52 9.90 31.51
C ASN A 20 15.99 10.08 31.03
N GLY A 21 16.26 11.16 30.28
CA GLY A 21 17.60 11.46 29.75
C GLY A 21 18.06 10.59 28.57
N LYS A 22 17.25 9.62 28.13
CA LYS A 22 17.54 8.78 26.96
C LYS A 22 16.74 9.25 25.75
N THR A 23 17.43 9.53 24.64
CA THR A 23 16.83 9.77 23.33
C THR A 23 16.51 8.44 22.65
N TYR A 24 15.31 8.31 22.09
CA TYR A 24 14.87 7.12 21.36
C TYR A 24 14.95 7.34 19.84
N THR A 25 15.55 6.39 19.14
CA THR A 25 15.53 6.33 17.68
C THR A 25 14.18 5.80 17.20
N PRO A 26 13.56 6.41 16.17
CA PRO A 26 12.39 5.84 15.52
C PRO A 26 12.78 4.60 14.69
N ILE A 27 12.46 3.41 15.19
CA ILE A 27 12.86 2.13 14.57
C ILE A 27 11.69 1.31 14.03
N VAL A 28 10.45 1.78 14.23
CA VAL A 28 9.21 1.11 13.80
C VAL A 28 8.33 2.09 13.01
N ILE A 29 7.74 1.63 11.90
CA ILE A 29 6.70 2.32 11.17
C ILE A 29 5.36 1.66 11.49
N VAL A 30 4.36 2.45 11.89
CA VAL A 30 3.03 1.97 12.24
C VAL A 30 2.00 2.52 11.26
N ASN A 31 1.24 1.62 10.65
CA ASN A 31 0.17 1.93 9.72
C ASN A 31 -1.15 2.03 10.48
N HIS A 32 -1.88 3.11 10.22
CA HIS A 32 -3.18 3.42 10.79
C HIS A 32 -4.22 3.69 9.69
N ILE A 33 -5.50 3.58 10.05
CA ILE A 33 -6.63 4.08 9.27
C ILE A 33 -7.33 5.17 10.08
N SER A 34 -7.59 6.32 9.44
CA SER A 34 -8.08 7.50 10.15
C SER A 34 -9.58 7.46 10.47
N ALA A 35 -10.34 6.58 9.79
CA ALA A 35 -11.81 6.56 9.81
C ALA A 35 -12.43 7.92 9.38
N GLY A 36 -11.79 8.65 8.47
CA GLY A 36 -12.24 9.94 7.96
C GLY A 36 -11.51 10.36 6.68
N THR A 37 -11.86 11.53 6.14
CA THR A 37 -11.17 12.13 5.00
C THR A 37 -9.80 12.71 5.38
N LEU A 38 -8.90 12.96 4.43
CA LEU A 38 -7.62 13.63 4.69
C LEU A 38 -7.83 15.03 5.28
N SER A 39 -8.81 15.78 4.78
CA SER A 39 -9.16 17.10 5.32
C SER A 39 -9.74 17.04 6.75
N SER A 40 -10.50 15.99 7.09
CA SER A 40 -10.99 15.80 8.45
C SER A 40 -9.85 15.45 9.41
N MET A 41 -8.87 14.67 8.94
CA MET A 41 -7.64 14.35 9.65
C MET A 41 -6.81 15.61 9.92
N ASP A 42 -6.61 16.47 8.91
CA ASP A 42 -5.94 17.76 9.07
C ASP A 42 -6.58 18.59 10.19
N ASN A 43 -7.91 18.71 10.16
CA ASN A 43 -8.66 19.49 11.15
C ASN A 43 -8.58 18.87 12.55
N TRP A 44 -8.63 17.55 12.66
CA TRP A 44 -8.49 16.84 13.92
C TRP A 44 -7.13 17.07 14.56
N PHE A 45 -6.04 16.95 13.80
CA PHE A 45 -4.69 17.14 14.33
C PHE A 45 -4.34 18.60 14.62
N ARG A 46 -5.05 19.56 14.03
CA ARG A 46 -4.93 20.98 14.42
C ARG A 46 -5.63 21.34 15.72
N ASN A 47 -6.53 20.48 16.22
CA ASN A 47 -7.24 20.73 17.46
C ASN A 47 -6.38 20.31 18.67
N PRO A 48 -5.92 21.24 19.52
CA PRO A 48 -5.16 20.87 20.72
C PRO A 48 -5.95 19.96 21.66
N ALA A 49 -7.27 20.12 21.74
CA ALA A 49 -8.11 19.29 22.60
C ALA A 49 -8.29 17.84 22.09
N ALA A 50 -7.82 17.52 20.87
CA ALA A 50 -7.83 16.16 20.37
C ALA A 50 -6.79 15.26 21.08
N GLU A 51 -5.74 15.86 21.65
CA GLU A 51 -4.62 15.16 22.28
C GLU A 51 -4.03 14.02 21.42
N ALA A 52 -4.08 14.21 20.09
CA ALA A 52 -3.69 13.22 19.11
C ALA A 52 -2.97 13.87 17.92
N SER A 53 -2.07 13.11 17.30
CA SER A 53 -1.38 13.46 16.06
C SER A 53 -0.82 12.21 15.38
N SER A 54 -0.36 12.36 14.14
CA SER A 54 0.43 11.37 13.40
C SER A 54 1.65 12.06 12.79
N HIS A 55 2.66 11.32 12.34
CA HIS A 55 3.74 11.91 11.54
C HIS A 55 3.24 12.27 10.16
N PHE A 56 2.45 11.38 9.55
CA PHE A 56 1.93 11.55 8.20
C PHE A 56 0.45 11.16 8.08
N GLY A 57 -0.22 11.78 7.12
CA GLY A 57 -1.53 11.40 6.58
C GLY A 57 -1.44 11.19 5.08
N ILE A 58 -2.14 10.18 4.55
CA ILE A 58 -2.11 9.79 3.14
C ILE A 58 -3.53 9.74 2.59
N GLY A 59 -3.82 10.62 1.64
CA GLY A 59 -5.11 10.68 0.96
C GLY A 59 -5.36 9.50 0.03
N ARG A 60 -6.64 9.27 -0.30
CA ARG A 60 -7.08 8.25 -1.29
C ARG A 60 -6.52 8.53 -2.68
N ASP A 61 -6.11 9.75 -2.97
CA ASP A 61 -5.49 10.21 -4.22
C ASP A 61 -3.95 10.13 -4.21
N GLY A 62 -3.35 9.67 -3.10
CA GLY A 62 -1.89 9.62 -2.95
C GLY A 62 -1.25 10.91 -2.44
N THR A 63 -2.03 11.96 -2.15
CA THR A 63 -1.51 13.17 -1.49
C THR A 63 -0.98 12.81 -0.10
N ILE A 64 0.22 13.29 0.24
CA ILE A 64 0.84 13.08 1.55
C ILE A 64 0.86 14.41 2.31
N HIS A 65 0.35 14.41 3.54
CA HIS A 65 0.52 15.51 4.49
C HIS A 65 1.48 15.07 5.60
N GLN A 66 2.49 15.88 5.91
CA GLN A 66 3.34 15.68 7.06
C GLN A 66 2.94 16.65 8.18
N TYR A 67 2.69 16.11 9.37
CA TYR A 67 2.22 16.89 10.53
C TYR A 67 3.26 17.00 11.64
N VAL A 68 4.03 15.93 11.89
CA VAL A 68 5.03 15.90 12.95
C VAL A 68 6.38 15.51 12.35
N ARG A 69 7.42 16.27 12.69
CA ARG A 69 8.79 15.97 12.24
C ARG A 69 9.25 14.63 12.82
N LEU A 70 10.13 13.93 12.11
CA LEU A 70 10.58 12.60 12.54
C LEU A 70 11.32 12.63 13.87
N GLU A 71 11.93 13.76 14.24
CA GLU A 71 12.65 13.98 15.51
C GLU A 71 11.71 14.06 16.72
N ASN A 72 10.42 14.34 16.49
CA ASN A 72 9.41 14.46 17.53
C ASN A 72 8.56 13.18 17.62
N ALA A 73 8.08 12.90 18.83
CA ALA A 73 7.13 11.82 19.11
C ALA A 73 5.70 12.33 18.87
N ALA A 74 5.08 11.88 17.76
CA ALA A 74 3.65 12.08 17.53
C ALA A 74 2.83 11.30 18.57
N TRP A 75 1.64 11.81 18.91
CA TRP A 75 0.76 11.22 19.91
C TRP A 75 -0.28 10.31 19.24
N THR A 76 0.17 9.19 18.64
CA THR A 76 -0.70 8.34 17.80
C THR A 76 -1.08 7.03 18.48
N GLN A 77 -0.13 6.37 19.14
CA GLN A 77 -0.30 4.97 19.53
C GLN A 77 -1.27 4.82 20.71
N GLY A 78 -1.29 5.81 21.60
CA GLY A 78 -2.18 5.88 22.77
C GLY A 78 -1.98 4.78 23.81
N LEU A 79 -1.00 3.88 23.65
CA LEU A 79 -0.78 2.68 24.47
C LEU A 79 -0.27 3.03 25.87
N THR A 80 -0.97 2.54 26.90
CA THR A 80 -0.59 2.73 28.31
C THR A 80 0.48 1.72 28.74
N ALA A 81 1.24 2.05 29.79
CA ALA A 81 2.34 1.21 30.24
C ALA A 81 1.89 -0.21 30.67
N ASP A 82 0.74 -0.33 31.32
CA ASP A 82 0.14 -1.61 31.73
C ASP A 82 -0.35 -2.45 30.53
N ALA A 83 -0.60 -1.80 29.38
CA ALA A 83 -1.05 -2.46 28.16
C ALA A 83 0.09 -2.98 27.29
N ILE A 84 1.32 -2.48 27.46
CA ILE A 84 2.50 -2.89 26.68
C ILE A 84 2.68 -4.42 26.65
N PRO A 85 2.56 -5.17 27.76
CA PRO A 85 2.71 -6.62 27.73
C PRO A 85 1.67 -7.36 26.86
N ARG A 86 0.53 -6.72 26.56
CA ARG A 86 -0.54 -7.29 25.73
C ARG A 86 -0.33 -7.08 24.23
N ALA A 87 0.63 -6.23 23.81
CA ALA A 87 0.93 -6.01 22.40
C ALA A 87 1.35 -7.33 21.71
N THR A 88 0.86 -7.58 20.50
CA THR A 88 1.25 -8.78 19.75
C THR A 88 2.59 -8.58 19.02
N ALA A 89 2.93 -7.35 18.63
CA ALA A 89 4.25 -7.01 18.09
C ALA A 89 5.36 -7.25 19.14
N PRO A 90 6.35 -8.13 18.88
CA PRO A 90 7.45 -8.39 19.80
C PRO A 90 8.25 -7.15 20.17
N ILE A 91 8.53 -6.27 19.19
CA ILE A 91 9.32 -5.05 19.41
C ILE A 91 8.68 -4.11 20.43
N ILE A 92 7.34 -4.04 20.48
CA ILE A 92 6.62 -3.20 21.45
C ILE A 92 6.83 -3.72 22.87
N ARG A 93 6.70 -5.04 23.06
CA ARG A 93 6.95 -5.71 24.34
C ARG A 93 8.41 -5.60 24.77
N GLN A 94 9.35 -5.77 23.84
CA GLN A 94 10.80 -5.70 24.09
C GLN A 94 11.24 -4.30 24.51
N MET A 95 10.73 -3.26 23.86
CA MET A 95 11.07 -1.88 24.21
C MET A 95 10.53 -1.48 25.58
N GLY A 96 9.38 -2.03 26.00
CA GLY A 96 8.86 -1.89 27.38
C GLY A 96 8.47 -0.46 27.77
N VAL A 97 8.49 0.49 26.84
CA VAL A 97 8.20 1.90 27.04
C VAL A 97 7.20 2.42 26.01
N ASN A 98 6.72 3.64 26.20
CA ASN A 98 5.74 4.28 25.32
C ASN A 98 6.17 4.20 23.84
N PRO A 99 5.39 3.55 22.96
CA PRO A 99 5.73 3.37 21.55
C PRO A 99 5.80 4.66 20.75
N ASN A 100 5.13 5.75 21.17
CA ASN A 100 5.29 7.05 20.52
C ASN A 100 6.76 7.53 20.44
N LEU A 101 7.62 7.07 21.37
CA LEU A 101 9.03 7.47 21.43
C LEU A 101 9.87 6.87 20.28
N TYR A 102 9.51 5.69 19.78
CA TYR A 102 10.30 4.94 18.80
C TYR A 102 9.51 4.48 17.57
N CYS A 103 8.24 4.87 17.46
CA CYS A 103 7.44 4.68 16.25
C CYS A 103 7.37 5.96 15.40
N ILE A 104 7.18 5.77 14.09
CA ILE A 104 6.70 6.75 13.12
C ILE A 104 5.35 6.28 12.61
N SER A 105 4.35 7.15 12.61
CA SER A 105 2.97 6.78 12.27
C SER A 105 2.57 7.30 10.90
N LYS A 106 1.87 6.46 10.12
CA LYS A 106 1.24 6.83 8.85
C LYS A 106 -0.26 6.55 8.92
N GLU A 107 -1.07 7.59 8.80
CA GLU A 107 -2.53 7.50 8.77
C GLU A 107 -3.04 7.42 7.34
N HIS A 108 -3.81 6.39 7.01
CA HIS A 108 -4.43 6.26 5.69
C HIS A 108 -5.85 6.81 5.76
N GLU A 109 -6.19 7.69 4.83
CA GLU A 109 -7.57 8.12 4.60
C GLU A 109 -8.45 6.92 4.24
N GLY A 110 -9.56 6.77 4.94
CA GLY A 110 -10.62 5.84 4.56
C GLY A 110 -11.77 5.86 5.54
N TYR A 111 -13.00 5.72 5.04
CA TYR A 111 -14.23 5.85 5.81
C TYR A 111 -15.39 5.12 5.11
N GLY A 112 -16.28 4.51 5.89
CA GLY A 112 -17.41 3.74 5.34
C GLY A 112 -16.95 2.73 4.29
N SER A 113 -17.60 2.73 3.12
CA SER A 113 -17.23 1.91 1.97
C SER A 113 -16.04 2.45 1.15
N ASN A 114 -15.51 3.63 1.48
CA ASN A 114 -14.35 4.22 0.81
C ASN A 114 -13.06 3.93 1.59
N GLY A 115 -12.60 2.68 1.57
CA GLY A 115 -11.33 2.27 2.21
C GLY A 115 -11.37 2.17 3.74
N GLY A 116 -12.54 2.30 4.38
CA GLY A 116 -12.67 2.18 5.83
C GLY A 116 -12.34 0.78 6.38
N ASP A 117 -12.36 -0.23 5.52
CA ASP A 117 -11.91 -1.60 5.81
C ASP A 117 -10.39 -1.80 5.66
N GLY A 118 -9.65 -0.76 5.28
CA GLY A 118 -8.21 -0.79 5.04
C GLY A 118 -7.81 -1.00 3.58
N THR A 119 -8.76 -1.18 2.65
CA THR A 119 -8.42 -1.25 1.22
C THR A 119 -7.82 0.07 0.74
N LEU A 120 -6.66 0.02 0.10
CA LEU A 120 -5.99 1.19 -0.46
C LEU A 120 -6.29 1.33 -1.96
N THR A 121 -6.42 2.57 -2.45
CA THR A 121 -6.34 2.85 -3.90
C THR A 121 -4.90 2.64 -4.38
N GLU A 122 -4.69 2.56 -5.70
CA GLU A 122 -3.34 2.51 -6.27
C GLU A 122 -2.49 3.73 -5.85
N PRO A 123 -2.95 4.98 -5.99
CA PRO A 123 -2.16 6.13 -5.56
C PRO A 123 -1.83 6.12 -4.06
N GLN A 124 -2.80 5.74 -3.22
CA GLN A 124 -2.60 5.67 -1.77
C GLN A 124 -1.62 4.56 -1.37
N PHE A 125 -1.67 3.41 -2.04
CA PHE A 125 -0.71 2.32 -1.83
C PHE A 125 0.71 2.76 -2.20
N TRP A 126 0.90 3.30 -3.40
CA TRP A 126 2.21 3.73 -3.90
C TRP A 126 2.81 4.88 -3.06
N ALA A 127 1.98 5.85 -2.66
CA ALA A 127 2.39 6.88 -1.72
C ALA A 127 2.81 6.30 -0.36
N SER A 128 2.09 5.29 0.14
CA SER A 128 2.40 4.65 1.44
C SER A 128 3.75 3.94 1.44
N VAL A 129 4.06 3.18 0.38
CA VAL A 129 5.34 2.45 0.29
C VAL A 129 6.50 3.37 -0.09
N TRP A 130 6.29 4.41 -0.90
CA TRP A 130 7.27 5.48 -1.07
C TRP A 130 7.61 6.13 0.27
N LEU A 131 6.59 6.39 1.09
CA LEU A 131 6.78 7.01 2.39
C LEU A 131 7.54 6.11 3.37
N ASP A 132 7.37 4.78 3.31
CA ASP A 132 8.22 3.85 4.07
C ASP A 132 9.69 4.02 3.70
N LYS A 133 10.01 4.11 2.40
CA LYS A 133 11.38 4.30 1.92
C LYS A 133 11.95 5.67 2.30
N TYR A 134 11.14 6.72 2.19
CA TYR A 134 11.49 8.05 2.66
C TYR A 134 11.84 8.01 4.16
N ILE A 135 10.98 7.41 4.98
CA ILE A 135 11.21 7.26 6.42
C ILE A 135 12.51 6.49 6.69
N GLN A 136 12.73 5.33 6.05
CA GLN A 136 13.97 4.57 6.20
C GLN A 136 15.20 5.42 5.90
N SER A 137 15.16 6.17 4.79
CA SER A 137 16.28 7.02 4.33
C SER A 137 16.56 8.18 5.29
N GLU A 138 15.53 8.86 5.79
CA GLU A 138 15.69 9.92 6.79
C GLU A 138 16.15 9.37 8.13
N VAL A 139 15.66 8.20 8.55
CA VAL A 139 16.09 7.58 9.81
C VAL A 139 17.56 7.16 9.74
N GLU A 140 17.99 6.58 8.61
CA GLU A 140 19.38 6.20 8.37
C GLU A 140 20.29 7.44 8.34
N ARG A 141 19.83 8.54 7.73
CA ARG A 141 20.56 9.82 7.70
C ARG A 141 20.73 10.43 9.09
N ASN A 142 19.65 10.54 9.85
CA ASN A 142 19.59 11.34 11.08
C ASN A 142 20.01 10.54 12.33
N TRP A 143 19.83 9.22 12.35
CA TRP A 143 20.16 8.36 13.50
C TRP A 143 21.20 7.28 13.20
N ARG A 144 21.71 7.19 11.97
CA ARG A 144 22.64 6.09 11.56
C ARG A 144 22.04 4.71 11.82
N TYR A 145 20.72 4.61 11.72
CA TYR A 145 19.98 3.37 11.93
C TYR A 145 19.16 3.06 10.68
N ARG A 146 19.33 1.86 10.13
CA ARG A 146 18.52 1.39 9.01
C ARG A 146 17.36 0.56 9.53
N ILE A 147 16.14 1.00 9.27
CA ILE A 147 14.93 0.18 9.51
C ILE A 147 14.92 -0.93 8.47
N ILE A 148 15.05 -2.19 8.88
CA ILE A 148 14.89 -3.33 7.97
C ILE A 148 13.42 -3.58 7.75
N PHE A 149 12.91 -3.50 6.51
CA PHE A 149 11.49 -3.68 6.26
C PHE A 149 11.03 -5.13 6.51
N GLY A 150 9.85 -5.25 7.12
CA GLY A 150 9.21 -6.54 7.36
C GLY A 150 8.18 -6.49 8.48
N PRO A 151 7.56 -7.64 8.81
CA PRO A 151 6.45 -7.71 9.76
C PRO A 151 6.82 -7.40 11.22
N GLN A 152 8.10 -7.14 11.50
CA GLN A 152 8.60 -6.77 12.84
C GLN A 152 8.77 -5.26 13.02
N THR A 153 8.90 -4.52 11.93
CA THR A 153 9.30 -3.10 11.92
C THR A 153 8.31 -2.23 11.14
N VAL A 154 7.55 -2.80 10.21
CA VAL A 154 6.43 -2.17 9.54
C VAL A 154 5.17 -2.92 9.97
N ILE A 155 4.40 -2.32 10.87
CA ILE A 155 3.31 -3.00 11.58
C ILE A 155 2.01 -2.20 11.54
N GLY A 156 0.90 -2.82 11.95
CA GLY A 156 -0.38 -2.15 12.14
C GLY A 156 -0.63 -1.75 13.60
N HIS A 157 -1.52 -0.78 13.82
CA HIS A 157 -1.90 -0.35 15.17
C HIS A 157 -2.48 -1.51 16.01
N PHE A 158 -3.17 -2.46 15.38
CA PHE A 158 -3.66 -3.68 16.03
C PHE A 158 -2.54 -4.53 16.65
N GLN A 159 -1.31 -4.42 16.14
CA GLN A 159 -0.17 -5.13 16.70
C GLN A 159 0.42 -4.42 17.92
N VAL A 160 0.21 -3.11 18.01
CA VAL A 160 0.63 -2.25 19.12
C VAL A 160 -0.40 -2.29 20.25
N ASP A 161 -1.69 -2.18 19.93
CA ASP A 161 -2.81 -2.20 20.87
C ASP A 161 -3.94 -3.11 20.38
N PRO A 162 -3.79 -4.44 20.53
CA PRO A 162 -4.76 -5.41 20.02
C PRO A 162 -6.12 -5.37 20.71
N ILE A 163 -6.24 -4.70 21.88
CA ILE A 163 -7.48 -4.66 22.65
C ILE A 163 -8.32 -3.46 22.27
N ARG A 164 -7.74 -2.26 22.21
CA ARG A 164 -8.49 -1.02 21.90
C ARG A 164 -8.51 -0.70 20.42
N LYS A 165 -7.55 -1.22 19.65
CA LYS A 165 -7.40 -0.95 18.21
C LYS A 165 -7.31 -2.25 17.38
N PRO A 166 -8.17 -3.26 17.64
CA PRO A 166 -8.05 -4.60 17.08
C PRO A 166 -8.10 -4.67 15.55
N PHE A 167 -8.66 -3.65 14.90
CA PHE A 167 -8.89 -3.65 13.46
C PHE A 167 -8.10 -2.60 12.71
N CYS A 168 -7.29 -1.76 13.35
CA CYS A 168 -6.55 -0.69 12.64
C CYS A 168 -5.20 -1.23 12.13
N PRO A 169 -4.83 -1.09 10.84
CA PRO A 169 -5.32 -0.16 9.80
C PRO A 169 -6.45 -0.68 8.88
N GLY A 170 -7.11 -1.77 9.25
CA GLY A 170 -8.25 -2.35 8.54
C GLY A 170 -7.99 -3.82 8.22
N PRO A 171 -9.00 -4.70 8.29
CA PRO A 171 -8.84 -6.12 7.97
C PRO A 171 -8.42 -6.38 6.51
N ALA A 172 -8.71 -5.45 5.60
CA ALA A 172 -8.37 -5.55 4.18
C ALA A 172 -7.09 -4.78 3.79
N PHE A 173 -6.31 -4.29 4.76
CA PHE A 173 -5.03 -3.67 4.49
C PHE A 173 -4.09 -4.63 3.74
N PRO A 174 -3.44 -4.21 2.64
CA PRO A 174 -2.79 -5.12 1.70
C PRO A 174 -1.38 -5.58 2.15
N TRP A 175 -1.27 -6.16 3.34
CA TRP A 175 0.01 -6.53 3.98
C TRP A 175 0.95 -7.32 3.09
N ALA A 176 0.46 -8.36 2.41
CA ALA A 176 1.29 -9.20 1.54
C ALA A 176 1.90 -8.38 0.38
N ARG A 177 1.11 -7.49 -0.23
CA ARG A 177 1.56 -6.60 -1.29
C ARG A 177 2.56 -5.57 -0.75
N THR A 178 2.27 -4.97 0.41
CA THR A 178 3.16 -4.02 1.08
C THR A 178 4.53 -4.64 1.34
N TYR A 179 4.60 -5.81 2.00
CA TYR A 179 5.89 -6.44 2.28
C TYR A 179 6.64 -6.90 1.03
N SER A 180 5.92 -7.34 -0.01
CA SER A 180 6.55 -7.71 -1.29
C SER A 180 7.20 -6.52 -1.97
N GLU A 181 6.51 -5.37 -2.00
CA GLU A 181 7.06 -4.15 -2.60
C GLU A 181 8.18 -3.56 -1.74
N LEU A 182 8.06 -3.58 -0.41
CA LEU A 182 9.12 -3.12 0.48
C LEU A 182 10.39 -3.99 0.39
N ALA A 183 10.28 -5.28 0.08
CA ALA A 183 11.45 -6.12 -0.21
C ALA A 183 12.21 -5.65 -1.45
N ILE A 184 11.53 -5.06 -2.43
CA ILE A 184 12.15 -4.43 -3.60
C ILE A 184 12.78 -3.10 -3.18
N ALA A 185 12.03 -2.26 -2.47
CA ALA A 185 12.48 -0.95 -1.97
C ALA A 185 13.72 -1.03 -1.08
N GLU A 186 13.86 -2.11 -0.31
CA GLU A 186 15.01 -2.36 0.58
C GLU A 186 16.34 -2.38 -0.19
N ASN A 187 16.32 -2.75 -1.48
CA ASN A 187 17.51 -2.88 -2.32
C ASN A 187 17.78 -1.66 -3.23
N MET A 188 17.00 -0.59 -3.08
CA MET A 188 17.14 0.66 -3.85
C MET A 188 17.54 1.81 -2.92
N ASP A 189 18.04 2.92 -3.45
CA ASP A 189 18.01 4.19 -2.72
C ASP A 189 16.67 4.90 -2.94
N LEU A 190 16.47 6.06 -2.30
CA LEU A 190 15.20 6.79 -2.40
C LEU A 190 14.93 7.28 -3.82
N ASP A 191 15.94 7.78 -4.53
CA ASP A 191 15.77 8.37 -5.86
C ASP A 191 15.37 7.31 -6.90
N HIS A 192 16.07 6.17 -6.94
CA HIS A 192 15.71 5.04 -7.81
C HIS A 192 14.36 4.45 -7.45
N TYR A 193 14.02 4.42 -6.16
CA TYR A 193 12.71 3.92 -5.74
C TYR A 193 11.58 4.90 -6.11
N GLU A 194 11.81 6.21 -6.02
CA GLU A 194 10.86 7.21 -6.49
C GLU A 194 10.62 7.10 -8.00
N GLU A 195 11.67 6.90 -8.80
CA GLU A 195 11.54 6.61 -10.24
C GLU A 195 10.67 5.37 -10.49
N ARG A 196 10.91 4.27 -9.75
CA ARG A 196 10.07 3.07 -9.83
C ARG A 196 8.62 3.35 -9.49
N VAL A 197 8.36 4.06 -8.39
CA VAL A 197 7.00 4.40 -7.97
C VAL A 197 6.32 5.23 -9.06
N HIS A 198 7.04 6.18 -9.64
CA HIS A 198 6.57 6.96 -10.79
C HIS A 198 6.21 6.08 -12.00
N TYR A 199 7.08 5.15 -12.38
CA TYR A 199 6.82 4.20 -13.47
C TYR A 199 5.57 3.35 -13.18
N MET A 200 5.44 2.83 -11.95
CA MET A 200 4.29 2.02 -11.54
C MET A 200 2.99 2.83 -11.44
N MET A 201 3.08 4.15 -11.24
CA MET A 201 1.94 5.05 -11.20
C MET A 201 1.57 5.59 -12.58
N ASP A 202 2.50 5.61 -13.54
CA ASP A 202 2.30 6.13 -14.88
C ASP A 202 1.25 5.33 -15.64
N ASP A 203 0.21 6.04 -16.09
CA ASP A 203 -0.89 5.42 -16.80
C ASP A 203 -0.41 4.88 -18.15
N ALA A 204 0.49 5.55 -18.86
CA ALA A 204 0.98 5.04 -20.15
C ALA A 204 1.66 3.67 -20.02
N SER A 205 2.45 3.46 -18.96
CA SER A 205 3.07 2.18 -18.64
C SER A 205 2.03 1.10 -18.28
N LYS A 206 1.01 1.44 -17.46
CA LYS A 206 -0.11 0.55 -17.14
C LYS A 206 -0.93 0.15 -18.37
N TYR A 207 -1.22 1.12 -19.24
CA TYR A 207 -1.94 0.87 -20.48
C TYR A 207 -1.10 0.00 -21.43
N ALA A 208 0.22 0.22 -21.53
CA ALA A 208 1.10 -0.60 -22.33
C ALA A 208 1.12 -2.07 -21.85
N GLU A 209 1.26 -2.30 -20.55
CA GLU A 209 1.25 -3.66 -19.96
C GLU A 209 -0.13 -4.32 -20.11
N ALA A 210 -1.21 -3.59 -19.82
CA ALA A 210 -2.57 -4.08 -19.98
C ALA A 210 -2.90 -4.43 -21.44
N PHE A 211 -2.46 -3.61 -22.40
CA PHE A 211 -2.69 -3.89 -23.82
C PHE A 211 -1.77 -4.99 -24.35
N ALA A 212 -0.56 -5.18 -23.81
CA ALA A 212 0.26 -6.34 -24.12
C ALA A 212 -0.43 -7.66 -23.72
N VAL A 213 -1.11 -7.69 -22.56
CA VAL A 213 -1.98 -8.82 -22.16
C VAL A 213 -3.09 -9.04 -23.20
N VAL A 214 -3.82 -7.99 -23.56
CA VAL A 214 -4.95 -8.07 -24.51
C VAL A 214 -4.48 -8.58 -25.87
N GLU A 215 -3.41 -8.02 -26.44
CA GLU A 215 -2.85 -8.43 -27.72
C GLU A 215 -2.41 -9.90 -27.69
N ARG A 216 -1.74 -10.32 -26.63
CA ARG A 216 -1.31 -11.70 -26.50
C ARG A 216 -2.49 -12.67 -26.41
N ILE A 217 -3.54 -12.29 -25.68
CA ILE A 217 -4.73 -13.12 -25.53
C ILE A 217 -5.57 -13.15 -26.81
N LYS A 218 -5.63 -12.04 -27.55
CA LYS A 218 -6.21 -11.98 -28.90
C LYS A 218 -5.52 -12.96 -29.85
N ASP A 219 -4.19 -12.96 -29.82
CA ASP A 219 -3.36 -13.86 -30.65
C ASP A 219 -3.58 -15.36 -30.31
N LEU A 220 -3.72 -15.69 -29.03
CA LEU A 220 -4.01 -17.06 -28.57
C LEU A 220 -5.46 -17.46 -28.90
N GLY A 221 -6.44 -16.60 -28.61
CA GLY A 221 -7.85 -16.85 -28.90
C GLY A 221 -8.10 -17.08 -30.40
N GLY A 222 -7.44 -16.29 -31.25
CA GLY A 222 -7.51 -16.48 -32.71
C GLY A 222 -6.91 -17.78 -33.24
N LYS A 223 -6.13 -18.51 -32.42
CA LYS A 223 -5.56 -19.82 -32.78
C LYS A 223 -6.35 -21.02 -32.27
N LEU A 224 -7.42 -20.84 -31.51
CA LEU A 224 -8.13 -21.96 -30.88
C LEU A 224 -8.64 -23.01 -31.88
N THR A 225 -8.98 -22.59 -33.11
CA THR A 225 -9.43 -23.49 -34.18
C THR A 225 -8.30 -23.93 -35.13
N ASP A 226 -7.05 -23.51 -34.89
CA ASP A 226 -5.89 -23.84 -35.72
C ASP A 226 -5.45 -25.29 -35.50
N LEU A 227 -5.30 -26.06 -36.58
CA LEU A 227 -4.95 -27.48 -36.54
C LEU A 227 -3.56 -27.77 -35.95
N LYS A 228 -2.61 -26.83 -36.05
CA LYS A 228 -1.25 -26.97 -35.56
C LYS A 228 -1.07 -26.35 -34.17
N TRP A 229 -1.69 -25.20 -33.92
CA TRP A 229 -1.43 -24.38 -32.75
C TRP A 229 -2.57 -24.36 -31.73
N GLY A 230 -3.77 -24.86 -32.07
CA GLY A 230 -4.96 -24.79 -31.23
C GLY A 230 -4.78 -25.39 -29.85
N ALA A 231 -4.27 -26.63 -29.75
CA ALA A 231 -4.02 -27.28 -28.47
C ALA A 231 -3.01 -26.50 -27.59
N SER A 232 -1.98 -25.90 -28.19
CA SER A 232 -1.03 -25.07 -27.45
C SER A 232 -1.65 -23.76 -26.96
N ALA A 233 -2.49 -23.14 -27.79
CA ALA A 233 -3.20 -21.91 -27.44
C ALA A 233 -4.21 -22.16 -26.31
N GLU A 234 -4.98 -23.25 -26.39
CA GLU A 234 -5.92 -23.67 -25.37
C GLU A 234 -5.24 -23.86 -24.01
N MET A 235 -4.15 -24.64 -23.96
CA MET A 235 -3.39 -24.86 -22.72
C MET A 235 -2.88 -23.55 -22.11
N LYS A 236 -2.34 -22.63 -22.94
CA LYS A 236 -1.80 -21.34 -22.47
C LYS A 236 -2.88 -20.43 -21.90
N LEU A 237 -4.08 -20.44 -22.49
CA LEU A 237 -5.22 -19.69 -21.96
C LEU A 237 -5.68 -20.28 -20.61
N LEU A 238 -5.72 -21.61 -20.49
CA LEU A 238 -6.09 -22.29 -19.25
C LEU A 238 -5.11 -22.05 -18.09
N TRP A 239 -3.86 -21.64 -18.35
CA TRP A 239 -2.94 -21.20 -17.29
C TRP A 239 -3.46 -20.01 -16.49
N LEU A 240 -4.37 -19.21 -17.06
CA LEU A 240 -4.96 -18.05 -16.40
C LEU A 240 -6.17 -18.39 -15.53
N ALA A 241 -6.65 -19.64 -15.53
CA ALA A 241 -7.80 -20.08 -14.75
C ALA A 241 -7.76 -19.66 -13.26
N PRO A 242 -6.62 -19.71 -12.55
CA PRO A 242 -6.55 -19.28 -11.14
C PRO A 242 -6.89 -17.80 -10.91
N LEU A 243 -6.78 -16.96 -11.94
CA LEU A 243 -7.00 -15.51 -11.84
C LEU A 243 -8.43 -15.10 -12.22
N LEU A 244 -9.26 -16.03 -12.73
CA LEU A 244 -10.63 -15.76 -13.19
C LEU A 244 -11.51 -15.07 -12.12
N PRO A 245 -11.49 -15.47 -10.83
CA PRO A 245 -12.26 -14.76 -9.80
C PRO A 245 -11.82 -13.31 -9.64
N SER A 246 -10.52 -13.03 -9.82
CA SER A 246 -9.94 -11.69 -9.61
C SER A 246 -10.30 -10.72 -10.74
N ILE A 247 -10.64 -11.24 -11.93
CA ILE A 247 -11.12 -10.44 -13.07
C ILE A 247 -12.67 -10.44 -13.20
N ASN A 248 -13.35 -10.95 -12.16
CA ASN A 248 -14.82 -11.07 -12.08
C ASN A 248 -15.43 -11.92 -13.21
N TYR A 249 -14.77 -13.03 -13.56
CA TYR A 249 -15.33 -14.01 -14.50
C TYR A 249 -16.25 -14.99 -13.77
N GLN A 250 -17.45 -15.20 -14.32
CA GLN A 250 -18.49 -16.06 -13.73
C GLN A 250 -18.94 -17.21 -14.64
N GLY A 251 -18.35 -17.32 -15.83
CA GLY A 251 -18.66 -18.40 -16.78
C GLY A 251 -17.89 -19.69 -16.50
N ASP A 252 -18.15 -20.70 -17.33
CA ASP A 252 -17.42 -21.96 -17.30
C ASP A 252 -15.94 -21.75 -17.66
N VAL A 253 -15.04 -22.42 -16.93
CA VAL A 253 -13.59 -22.31 -17.17
C VAL A 253 -13.23 -23.00 -18.48
N THR A 254 -13.22 -22.21 -19.56
CA THR A 254 -12.87 -22.62 -20.92
C THR A 254 -11.86 -21.66 -21.52
N ALA A 255 -11.01 -22.12 -22.43
CA ALA A 255 -10.03 -21.24 -23.09
C ALA A 255 -10.71 -20.11 -23.88
N ALA A 256 -11.83 -20.41 -24.55
CA ALA A 256 -12.62 -19.41 -25.27
C ALA A 256 -13.22 -18.36 -24.32
N GLY A 257 -13.81 -18.79 -23.19
CA GLY A 257 -14.39 -17.89 -22.21
C GLY A 257 -13.36 -17.00 -21.51
N ILE A 258 -12.16 -17.54 -21.23
CA ILE A 258 -11.02 -16.75 -20.74
C ILE A 258 -10.64 -15.68 -21.76
N ALA A 259 -10.47 -16.06 -23.03
CA ALA A 259 -10.10 -15.12 -24.08
C ALA A 259 -11.15 -14.03 -24.26
N GLU A 260 -12.43 -14.39 -24.34
CA GLU A 260 -13.55 -13.45 -24.46
C GLU A 260 -13.56 -12.45 -23.31
N ARG A 261 -13.42 -12.90 -22.06
CA ARG A 261 -13.42 -12.01 -20.89
C ARG A 261 -12.27 -11.00 -20.93
N VAL A 262 -11.08 -11.44 -21.30
CA VAL A 262 -9.92 -10.54 -21.38
C VAL A 262 -10.08 -9.53 -22.51
N LEU A 263 -10.65 -9.93 -23.64
CA LEU A 263 -10.93 -9.02 -24.76
C LEU A 263 -12.00 -7.98 -24.39
N GLU A 264 -13.06 -8.38 -23.68
CA GLU A 264 -14.08 -7.46 -23.16
C GLU A 264 -13.49 -6.40 -22.22
N LEU A 265 -12.55 -6.82 -21.35
CA LEU A 265 -11.79 -5.91 -20.50
C LEU A 265 -10.90 -4.98 -21.35
N GLY A 266 -10.28 -5.49 -22.41
CA GLY A 266 -9.51 -4.70 -23.37
C GLY A 266 -10.34 -3.61 -24.04
N ASP A 267 -11.53 -3.95 -24.53
CA ASP A 267 -12.45 -2.99 -25.15
C ASP A 267 -12.91 -1.92 -24.14
N THR A 268 -13.20 -2.33 -22.90
CA THR A 268 -13.54 -1.40 -21.81
C THR A 268 -12.38 -0.46 -21.47
N ALA A 269 -11.13 -0.96 -21.51
CA ALA A 269 -9.94 -0.17 -21.25
C ALA A 269 -9.60 0.81 -22.39
N MET A 270 -9.92 0.47 -23.65
CA MET A 270 -9.77 1.37 -24.81
C MET A 270 -10.87 2.44 -24.89
N GLY A 271 -12.03 2.18 -24.27
CA GLY A 271 -13.15 3.12 -24.24
C GLY A 271 -12.92 4.32 -23.32
N ALA A 272 -13.97 5.14 -23.17
CA ALA A 272 -14.01 6.24 -22.20
C ALA A 272 -15.15 5.99 -21.20
N GLY A 273 -14.88 6.16 -19.90
CA GLY A 273 -15.92 6.08 -18.87
C GLY A 273 -15.44 5.55 -17.52
N THR A 274 -16.38 5.47 -16.58
CA THR A 274 -16.13 5.15 -15.15
C THR A 274 -15.41 3.81 -14.93
N TRP A 275 -15.50 2.88 -15.87
CA TRP A 275 -14.95 1.52 -15.75
C TRP A 275 -13.60 1.32 -16.42
N GLN A 276 -13.07 2.33 -17.13
CA GLN A 276 -11.83 2.21 -17.90
C GLN A 276 -10.65 1.77 -17.01
N MET A 277 -10.42 2.49 -15.91
CA MET A 277 -9.31 2.18 -15.00
C MET A 277 -9.49 0.86 -14.25
N GLU A 278 -10.73 0.47 -13.97
CA GLU A 278 -11.03 -0.82 -13.36
C GLU A 278 -10.74 -1.98 -14.34
N ALA A 279 -10.98 -1.77 -15.64
CA ALA A 279 -10.62 -2.73 -16.67
C ALA A 279 -9.09 -2.86 -16.83
N VAL A 280 -8.36 -1.74 -16.88
CA VAL A 280 -6.89 -1.72 -16.88
C VAL A 280 -6.35 -2.46 -15.66
N ARG A 281 -6.87 -2.17 -14.46
CA ARG A 281 -6.47 -2.86 -13.23
C ARG A 281 -6.65 -4.37 -13.34
N LYS A 282 -7.79 -4.85 -13.84
CA LYS A 282 -8.05 -6.29 -14.01
C LYS A 282 -7.12 -6.95 -15.02
N LEU A 283 -6.80 -6.27 -16.12
CA LEU A 283 -5.81 -6.75 -17.09
C LEU A 283 -4.42 -6.87 -16.46
N LEU A 284 -4.01 -5.89 -15.66
CA LEU A 284 -2.73 -5.92 -14.95
C LEU A 284 -2.61 -7.06 -13.93
N LEU A 285 -3.71 -7.63 -13.41
CA LEU A 285 -3.66 -8.81 -12.56
C LEU A 285 -3.14 -10.06 -13.31
N LEU A 286 -3.31 -10.11 -14.63
CA LEU A 286 -2.86 -11.23 -15.47
C LEU A 286 -1.38 -11.11 -15.84
N PHE A 287 -0.86 -9.88 -15.93
CA PHE A 287 0.47 -9.58 -16.46
C PHE A 287 1.61 -10.34 -15.73
N PRO A 288 1.70 -10.38 -14.38
CA PRO A 288 2.79 -11.08 -13.69
C PRO A 288 2.82 -12.58 -13.99
N LEU A 289 1.65 -13.24 -13.98
CA LEU A 289 1.55 -14.67 -14.28
C LEU A 289 1.91 -14.94 -15.75
N MET A 290 1.46 -14.08 -16.66
CA MET A 290 1.81 -14.22 -18.08
C MET A 290 3.32 -14.06 -18.32
N ARG A 291 3.99 -13.13 -17.63
CA ARG A 291 5.46 -13.01 -17.65
C ARG A 291 6.16 -14.23 -17.08
N GLU A 292 5.73 -14.72 -15.92
CA GLU A 292 6.27 -15.93 -15.29
C GLU A 292 6.18 -17.15 -16.22
N LYS A 293 5.05 -17.30 -16.93
CA LYS A 293 4.80 -18.39 -17.88
C LYS A 293 5.42 -18.18 -19.25
N GLY A 294 6.16 -17.08 -19.48
CA GLY A 294 6.79 -16.77 -20.76
C GLY A 294 5.80 -16.49 -21.89
N LEU A 295 4.63 -15.94 -21.56
CA LEU A 295 3.62 -15.53 -22.53
C LEU A 295 3.85 -14.11 -23.08
N LEU A 296 4.61 -13.27 -22.36
CA LEU A 296 4.91 -11.86 -22.64
C LEU A 296 6.42 -11.56 -22.66
#